data_AF-A0A9P5Q3H0-F1
#
_entry.id   AF-A0A9P5Q3H0-F1
#
_cell.length_a   1.000
_cell.length_b   1.000
_cell.length_c   1.000
_cell.angle_alpha   90.00
_cell.angle_beta   90.00
_cell.angle_gamma   90.00
#
_symmetry.space_group_name_H-M   'P 1'
#
loop_
_entity.id
_entity.type
_entity.pdbx_description
1 polymer ?
#
loop_
_entity_poly.entity_id
_entity_poly.type
_entity_poly.pdbx_seq_one_letter_code
_entity_poly.pdbx_strand_id
1 'polypeptide(L)'
;MSVKPSVVLSEYLSYPFESDEHFKKGLSDIVAANSQDVPDNLLRSMRVFYFNRTTGNSLSIEEVQAYGDSLLVNSTDSKDISNNTSATLSASNSHEPVLSLAQVQALIEAGKLDEIPNNKTIAGDLNAAPPTESTVPSRRKPWEASESSTAQGTMSGVPPTKGTSAISGFPEEKLGSYDVDRTLPELISRSKYRRNSSVDDAIGLFIGSFAVAKLKECDE
;
A
#
# COMPACT_ATOMS: atom_id res chain seq x y z
N MET A 1 -2.51 29.41 -19.72
CA MET A 1 -2.92 28.51 -20.82
C MET A 1 -4.08 27.68 -20.30
N SER A 2 -5.28 27.81 -20.90
CA SER A 2 -6.46 27.07 -20.44
C SER A 2 -6.30 25.60 -20.85
N VAL A 3 -6.07 24.71 -19.89
CA VAL A 3 -6.01 23.27 -20.15
C VAL A 3 -7.42 22.81 -20.49
N LYS A 4 -7.62 22.29 -21.71
CA LYS A 4 -8.91 21.70 -22.08
C LYS A 4 -9.04 20.36 -21.36
N PRO A 5 -10.13 20.11 -20.60
CA PRO A 5 -10.32 18.82 -19.97
C PRO A 5 -10.43 17.74 -21.06
N SER A 6 -9.79 16.59 -20.82
CA SER A 6 -9.95 15.44 -21.72
C SER A 6 -11.41 14.96 -21.70
N VAL A 7 -11.84 14.30 -22.77
CA VAL A 7 -13.20 13.74 -22.86
C VAL A 7 -13.47 12.80 -21.68
N VAL A 8 -12.51 11.95 -21.33
CA VAL A 8 -12.58 11.03 -20.20
C VAL A 8 -12.75 11.77 -18.87
N LEU A 9 -12.02 12.87 -18.66
CA LEU A 9 -12.14 13.67 -17.45
C LEU A 9 -13.53 14.32 -17.34
N SER A 10 -14.11 14.77 -18.45
CA SER A 10 -15.47 15.33 -18.44
C SER A 10 -16.55 14.28 -18.09
N GLU A 11 -16.36 13.04 -18.55
CA GLU A 11 -17.22 11.91 -18.20
C GLU A 11 -17.08 11.54 -16.72
N TYR A 12 -15.85 11.52 -16.20
CA TYR A 12 -15.59 11.31 -14.78
C TYR A 12 -16.28 12.34 -13.88
N LEU A 13 -16.22 13.63 -14.25
CA LEU A 13 -16.84 14.71 -13.47
C LEU A 13 -18.37 14.69 -13.49
N SER A 14 -18.97 14.14 -14.54
CA SER A 14 -20.42 13.97 -14.66
C SER A 14 -20.93 12.64 -14.09
N TYR A 15 -20.02 11.76 -13.65
CA TYR A 15 -20.38 10.45 -13.12
C TYR A 15 -21.08 10.55 -11.75
N PRO A 16 -22.26 9.92 -11.56
CA PRO A 16 -23.07 10.08 -10.36
C PRO A 16 -22.64 9.15 -9.21
N PHE A 17 -21.42 9.34 -8.69
CA PHE A 17 -20.85 8.51 -7.61
C PHE A 17 -21.75 8.42 -6.36
N GLU A 18 -22.48 9.49 -6.04
CA GLU A 18 -23.33 9.57 -4.84
C GLU A 18 -24.65 8.76 -4.97
N SER A 19 -25.06 8.45 -6.21
CA SER A 19 -26.26 7.67 -6.50
C SER A 19 -25.94 6.20 -6.83
N ASP A 20 -24.66 5.86 -7.07
CA ASP A 20 -24.25 4.50 -7.42
C ASP A 20 -24.17 3.61 -6.16
N GLU A 21 -25.06 2.63 -6.08
CA GLU A 21 -25.13 1.69 -4.95
C GLU A 21 -23.89 0.79 -4.84
N HIS A 22 -23.30 0.39 -5.97
CA HIS A 22 -22.13 -0.49 -5.98
C HIS A 22 -20.90 0.25 -5.45
N PHE A 23 -20.73 1.51 -5.86
CA PHE A 23 -19.68 2.37 -5.34
C PHE A 23 -19.85 2.60 -3.83
N LYS A 24 -21.05 2.98 -3.39
CA LYS A 24 -21.33 3.24 -1.97
C LYS A 24 -21.12 2.02 -1.08
N LYS A 25 -21.54 0.84 -1.54
CA LYS A 25 -21.30 -0.41 -0.83
C LYS A 25 -19.80 -0.72 -0.70
N GLY A 26 -19.04 -0.55 -1.78
CA GLY A 26 -17.58 -0.72 -1.73
C GLY A 26 -16.90 0.31 -0.82
N LEU A 27 -17.41 1.54 -0.79
CA LEU A 27 -16.94 2.59 0.11
C LEU A 27 -17.22 2.23 1.57
N SER A 28 -18.45 1.79 1.91
CA SER A 28 -18.82 1.47 3.29
C SER A 28 -17.95 0.39 3.91
N ASP A 29 -17.55 -0.62 3.12
CA ASP A 29 -16.68 -1.70 3.61
C ASP A 29 -15.27 -1.18 3.97
N ILE A 30 -14.76 -0.20 3.23
CA ILE A 30 -13.43 0.39 3.44
C ILE A 30 -13.46 1.45 4.56
N VAL A 31 -14.53 2.23 4.65
CA VAL A 31 -14.73 3.19 5.74
C VAL A 31 -14.96 2.47 7.06
N ALA A 32 -15.66 1.34 7.07
CA ALA A 32 -15.81 0.53 8.28
C ALA A 32 -14.45 0.02 8.82
N ALA A 33 -13.47 -0.18 7.94
CA ALA A 33 -12.13 -0.63 8.31
C ALA A 33 -11.19 0.51 8.76
N ASN A 34 -11.43 1.76 8.34
CA ASN A 34 -10.58 2.91 8.62
C ASN A 34 -11.36 3.95 9.42
N SER A 35 -11.00 4.13 10.69
CA SER A 35 -11.66 5.00 11.67
C SER A 35 -12.08 6.36 11.11
N GLN A 36 -13.38 6.65 11.17
CA GLN A 36 -14.18 7.90 11.06
C GLN A 36 -13.80 9.05 10.09
N ASP A 37 -12.54 9.27 9.74
CA ASP A 37 -12.11 10.29 8.79
C ASP A 37 -11.42 9.65 7.59
N VAL A 38 -12.12 9.64 6.47
CA VAL A 38 -11.57 9.15 5.19
C VAL A 38 -10.81 10.31 4.55
N PRO A 39 -9.49 10.19 4.33
CA PRO A 39 -8.76 11.27 3.69
C PRO A 39 -9.28 11.51 2.26
N ASP A 40 -9.46 12.76 1.87
CA ASP A 40 -9.96 13.15 0.54
C ASP A 40 -9.16 12.54 -0.61
N ASN A 41 -7.85 12.35 -0.41
CA ASN A 41 -6.98 11.70 -1.37
C ASN A 41 -7.40 10.24 -1.62
N LEU A 42 -7.74 9.51 -0.55
CA LEU A 42 -8.22 8.14 -0.65
C LEU A 42 -9.58 8.12 -1.36
N LEU A 43 -10.52 8.98 -0.97
CA LEU A 43 -11.82 9.08 -1.63
C LEU A 43 -11.69 9.33 -3.14
N ARG A 44 -10.80 10.25 -3.52
CA ARG A 44 -10.48 10.55 -4.93
C ARG A 44 -9.89 9.34 -5.64
N SER A 45 -8.90 8.68 -5.03
CA SER A 45 -8.28 7.48 -5.59
C SER A 45 -9.29 6.36 -5.82
N MET A 46 -10.23 6.17 -4.90
CA MET A 46 -11.30 5.17 -5.01
C MET A 46 -12.28 5.51 -6.12
N ARG A 47 -12.68 6.78 -6.26
CA ARG A 47 -13.53 7.24 -7.37
C ARG A 47 -12.87 6.99 -8.73
N VAL A 48 -11.59 7.34 -8.88
CA VAL A 48 -10.82 7.12 -10.12
C VAL A 48 -10.69 5.64 -10.43
N PHE A 49 -10.32 4.83 -9.43
CA PHE A 49 -10.21 3.38 -9.58
C PHE A 49 -11.53 2.73 -10.00
N TYR A 50 -12.63 3.10 -9.35
CA TYR A 50 -13.96 2.59 -9.68
C TYR A 50 -14.36 2.97 -11.11
N PHE A 51 -14.20 4.24 -11.48
CA PHE A 51 -14.52 4.75 -12.81
C PHE A 51 -13.72 4.04 -13.92
N ASN A 52 -12.41 3.88 -13.74
CA ASN A 52 -11.56 3.17 -14.70
C ASN A 52 -11.99 1.70 -14.85
N ARG A 53 -12.39 1.06 -13.75
CA ARG A 53 -12.85 -0.32 -13.75
C ARG A 53 -14.19 -0.50 -14.47
N THR A 54 -15.13 0.44 -14.32
CA THR A 54 -16.47 0.33 -14.92
C THR A 54 -16.50 0.76 -16.38
N THR A 55 -15.76 1.80 -16.73
CA THR A 55 -15.74 2.35 -18.10
C THR A 55 -14.67 1.71 -19.00
N GLY A 56 -13.64 1.09 -18.41
CA GLY A 56 -12.47 0.60 -19.14
C GLY A 56 -11.51 1.70 -19.58
N ASN A 57 -11.71 2.93 -19.10
CA ASN A 57 -10.80 4.05 -19.36
C ASN A 57 -9.58 4.02 -18.42
N SER A 58 -8.54 4.76 -18.80
CA SER A 58 -7.31 4.94 -18.01
C SER A 58 -7.14 6.40 -17.62
N LEU A 59 -7.83 6.83 -16.57
CA LEU A 59 -7.68 8.16 -15.97
C LEU A 59 -6.66 8.11 -14.82
N SER A 60 -5.75 9.08 -14.78
CA SER A 60 -4.75 9.18 -13.69
C SER A 60 -5.27 10.03 -12.52
N ILE A 61 -4.75 9.77 -11.31
CA ILE A 61 -5.13 10.54 -10.11
C ILE A 61 -4.62 11.98 -10.23
N GLU A 62 -3.42 12.15 -10.80
CA GLU A 62 -2.78 13.44 -11.03
C GLU A 62 -3.59 14.32 -12.00
N GLU A 63 -4.20 13.73 -13.04
CA GLU A 63 -5.04 14.47 -13.98
C GLU A 63 -6.29 15.06 -13.29
N VAL A 64 -6.97 14.24 -12.47
CA VAL A 64 -8.13 14.68 -11.70
C VAL A 64 -7.74 15.73 -10.67
N GLN A 65 -6.58 15.56 -10.03
CA GLN A 65 -6.05 16.50 -9.05
C GLN A 65 -5.71 17.85 -9.68
N ALA A 66 -4.93 17.86 -10.77
CA ALA A 66 -4.57 19.08 -11.48
C ALA A 66 -5.81 19.87 -11.93
N TYR A 67 -6.87 19.17 -12.32
CA TYR A 67 -8.14 19.80 -12.66
C TYR A 67 -8.84 20.42 -11.44
N GLY A 68 -8.92 19.70 -10.32
CA GLY A 68 -9.49 20.23 -9.08
C GLY A 68 -8.75 21.48 -8.59
N ASP A 69 -7.42 21.46 -8.63
CA ASP A 69 -6.57 22.59 -8.23
C ASP A 69 -6.79 23.80 -9.16
N SER A 70 -6.97 23.56 -10.47
CA SER A 70 -7.28 24.63 -11.43
C SER A 70 -8.65 25.27 -11.20
N LEU A 71 -9.64 24.51 -10.71
CA LEU A 71 -10.99 24.99 -10.44
C LEU A 71 -11.03 25.95 -9.24
N LEU A 72 -10.21 25.65 -8.22
CA LEU A 72 -10.08 26.49 -7.03
C LEU A 72 -9.40 27.82 -7.36
N VAL A 73 -8.34 27.81 -8.17
CA VAL A 73 -7.62 29.03 -8.58
C VAL A 73 -8.49 29.96 -9.43
N ASN A 74 -9.41 29.42 -10.23
CA ASN A 74 -10.32 30.22 -11.05
C ASN A 74 -11.52 30.79 -10.27
N SER A 75 -11.76 30.32 -9.04
CA SER A 75 -12.88 30.75 -8.19
C SER A 75 -12.49 31.83 -7.17
N THR A 76 -11.21 32.21 -7.09
CA THR A 76 -10.71 33.24 -6.18
C THR A 76 -10.49 34.58 -6.88
N ASP A 77 -11.59 35.22 -7.26
CA ASP A 77 -11.64 36.69 -7.40
C ASP A 77 -12.55 37.25 -6.29
N SER A 78 -12.21 36.92 -5.05
CA SER A 78 -12.65 37.60 -3.83
C SER A 78 -11.90 37.04 -2.62
N LYS A 79 -10.91 37.84 -2.19
CA LYS A 79 -10.40 38.02 -0.82
C LYS A 79 -9.91 36.80 -0.01
N ASP A 80 -8.60 36.88 0.28
CA ASP A 80 -7.96 36.52 1.56
C ASP A 80 -7.97 35.04 1.96
N ILE A 81 -6.91 34.33 1.56
CA ILE A 81 -5.78 33.94 2.42
C ILE A 81 -5.00 32.83 1.70
N SER A 82 -3.76 33.16 1.34
CA SER A 82 -2.71 32.18 1.09
C SER A 82 -2.65 31.17 2.23
N ASN A 83 -2.81 29.89 1.92
CA ASN A 83 -2.03 28.83 2.54
C ASN A 83 -1.99 27.62 1.61
N ASN A 84 -0.91 27.54 0.82
CA ASN A 84 -0.28 26.27 0.53
C ASN A 84 0.04 25.59 1.86
N THR A 85 -0.31 24.32 2.06
CA THR A 85 0.68 23.27 2.40
C THR A 85 0.05 21.90 2.62
N SER A 86 0.80 20.89 2.16
CA SER A 86 0.74 19.45 2.36
C SER A 86 -0.27 18.88 3.35
N ALA A 87 -1.01 17.90 2.84
CA ALA A 87 -1.73 16.89 3.60
C ALA A 87 -0.86 16.35 4.74
N THR A 88 -1.31 16.66 5.94
CA THR A 88 -0.75 16.32 7.24
C THR A 88 -1.47 15.08 7.74
N LEU A 89 -0.74 13.97 7.92
CA LEU A 89 -1.20 12.84 8.72
C LEU A 89 -1.19 13.27 10.19
N SER A 90 -2.37 13.40 10.78
CA SER A 90 -2.57 13.76 12.19
C SER A 90 -2.57 12.51 13.08
N ALA A 91 -1.98 12.61 14.28
CA ALA A 91 -2.63 12.25 15.56
C ALA A 91 -1.67 12.38 16.75
N SER A 92 -1.37 13.61 17.19
CA SER A 92 -1.45 13.92 18.62
C SER A 92 -1.69 15.42 18.80
N ASN A 93 -2.49 15.73 19.80
CA ASN A 93 -3.26 16.95 19.96
C ASN A 93 -2.45 17.97 20.77
N SER A 94 -1.48 18.63 20.14
CA SER A 94 -0.82 19.84 20.66
C SER A 94 -0.46 20.76 19.49
N HIS A 95 -0.65 22.06 19.65
CA HIS A 95 -0.28 23.10 18.68
C HIS A 95 1.25 23.21 18.53
N GLU A 96 1.92 22.16 18.06
CA GLU A 96 3.35 22.21 17.80
C GLU A 96 3.64 22.77 16.39
N PRO A 97 4.58 23.71 16.27
CA PRO A 97 4.93 24.33 15.00
C PRO A 97 5.59 23.33 14.06
N VAL A 98 5.10 23.27 12.82
CA VAL A 98 5.71 22.49 11.75
C VAL A 98 7.05 23.14 11.37
N LEU A 99 8.16 22.50 11.71
CA LEU A 99 9.51 22.98 11.39
C LEU A 99 9.87 22.70 9.93
N SER A 100 10.58 23.62 9.28
CA SER A 100 11.13 23.38 7.94
C SER A 100 12.31 22.40 7.98
N LEU A 101 12.60 21.72 6.87
CA LEU A 101 13.70 20.74 6.80
C LEU A 101 15.06 21.38 7.17
N ALA A 102 15.34 22.58 6.67
CA ALA A 102 16.56 23.31 7.01
C ALA A 102 16.67 23.59 8.52
N GLN A 103 15.55 23.86 9.18
CA GLN A 103 15.51 24.10 10.61
C GLN A 103 15.72 22.81 11.41
N VAL A 104 15.10 21.70 10.99
CA VAL A 104 15.35 20.38 11.58
C VAL A 104 16.83 20.00 11.48
N GLN A 105 17.46 20.25 10.33
CA GLN A 105 18.89 20.00 10.14
C GLN A 105 19.74 20.83 11.11
N ALA A 106 19.45 22.14 11.25
CA ALA A 106 20.15 23.00 12.19
C ALA A 106 20.02 22.52 13.65
N LEU A 107 18.84 22.01 14.03
CA LEU A 107 18.62 21.45 15.38
C LEU A 107 19.40 20.15 15.61
N ILE A 108 19.52 19.29 14.59
CA ILE A 108 20.33 18.07 14.64
C ILE A 108 21.82 18.42 14.77
N GLU A 109 22.31 19.36 13.95
CA GLU A 109 23.71 19.82 13.99
C GLU A 109 24.06 20.50 15.32
N ALA A 110 23.12 21.26 15.89
CA ALA A 110 23.28 21.89 17.20
C ALA A 110 23.11 20.90 18.38
N GLY A 111 22.75 19.64 18.13
CA GLY A 111 22.52 18.63 19.17
C GLY A 111 21.24 18.84 20.00
N LYS A 112 20.33 19.72 19.55
CA LYS A 112 19.07 20.07 20.22
C LYS A 112 17.94 19.16 19.77
N LEU A 113 18.09 17.86 20.02
CA LEU A 113 17.14 16.84 19.58
C LEU A 113 15.80 16.92 20.32
N ASP A 114 15.78 17.49 21.52
CA ASP A 114 14.55 17.65 22.33
C ASP A 114 13.57 18.68 21.74
N GLU A 115 14.07 19.59 20.90
CA GLU A 115 13.26 20.61 20.22
C GLU A 115 12.62 20.09 18.92
N ILE A 116 12.95 18.87 18.50
CA ILE A 116 12.40 18.26 17.28
C ILE A 116 11.03 17.63 17.61
N PRO A 117 9.95 18.03 16.92
CA PRO A 117 8.61 17.50 17.15
C PRO A 117 8.56 15.98 17.04
N ASN A 118 7.84 15.33 17.95
CA ASN A 118 7.70 13.87 18.04
C ASN A 118 8.99 13.07 18.27
N ASN A 119 10.08 13.71 18.71
CA ASN A 119 11.27 12.96 19.09
C ASN A 119 11.03 12.22 20.41
N LYS A 120 10.93 10.90 20.35
CA LYS A 120 10.75 10.05 21.53
C LYS A 120 12.11 9.56 22.00
N THR A 121 12.52 9.93 23.20
CA THR A 121 13.70 9.34 23.85
C THR A 121 13.43 7.86 24.09
N ILE A 122 14.03 7.01 23.25
CA ILE A 122 14.05 5.58 23.51
C ILE A 122 15.05 5.39 24.64
N ALA A 123 14.58 5.02 25.84
CA ALA A 123 15.48 4.64 26.93
C ALA A 123 16.43 3.57 26.40
N GLY A 124 17.75 3.84 26.44
CA GLY A 124 18.80 2.97 25.89
C GLY A 124 18.96 1.63 26.60
N ASP A 125 17.95 1.22 27.38
CA ASP A 125 17.88 -0.09 27.99
C ASP A 125 17.49 -1.10 26.90
N LEU A 126 18.44 -1.34 25.99
CA LEU A 126 18.43 -2.52 25.13
C LEU A 126 18.28 -3.72 26.06
N ASN A 127 17.15 -4.42 25.94
CA ASN A 127 16.83 -5.67 26.61
C ASN A 127 18.06 -6.31 27.27
N ALA A 128 18.21 -6.18 28.59
CA ALA A 128 19.34 -6.75 29.33
C ALA A 128 19.35 -8.30 29.30
N ALA A 129 18.31 -8.90 28.72
CA ALA A 129 18.25 -10.32 28.46
C ALA A 129 19.30 -10.70 27.39
N PRO A 130 20.09 -11.78 27.63
CA PRO A 130 20.96 -12.32 26.60
C PRO A 130 20.15 -12.70 25.35
N PRO A 131 20.72 -12.56 24.13
CA PRO A 131 20.05 -12.95 22.90
C PRO A 131 19.51 -14.38 22.99
N THR A 132 18.26 -14.59 22.63
CA THR A 132 17.67 -15.93 22.64
C THR A 132 18.26 -16.75 21.50
N GLU A 133 18.85 -17.90 21.82
CA GLU A 133 19.31 -18.84 20.81
C GLU A 133 18.11 -19.56 20.15
N SER A 134 18.09 -19.62 18.82
CA SER A 134 17.03 -20.29 18.08
C SER A 134 17.14 -21.82 18.24
N THR A 135 16.25 -22.41 19.04
CA THR A 135 16.12 -23.89 19.16
C THR A 135 15.30 -24.50 18.01
N VAL A 136 14.79 -23.69 17.09
CA VAL A 136 13.92 -24.18 16.03
C VAL A 136 14.75 -24.83 14.92
N PRO A 137 14.50 -26.09 14.56
CA PRO A 137 15.17 -26.73 13.44
C PRO A 137 14.89 -25.96 12.14
N SER A 138 15.92 -25.74 11.33
CA SER A 138 15.78 -25.02 10.07
C SER A 138 14.75 -25.72 9.19
N ARG A 139 13.62 -25.06 8.94
CA ARG A 139 12.58 -25.62 8.08
C ARG A 139 13.14 -25.76 6.67
N ARG A 140 13.16 -26.99 6.18
CA ARG A 140 13.60 -27.27 4.81
C ARG A 140 12.74 -26.51 3.83
N LYS A 141 13.39 -25.96 2.83
CA LYS A 141 12.70 -25.27 1.76
C LYS A 141 11.98 -26.32 0.91
N PRO A 142 10.82 -26.01 0.32
CA PRO A 142 10.03 -27.01 -0.42
C PRO A 142 10.78 -27.61 -1.63
N TRP A 143 11.84 -26.96 -2.10
CA TRP A 143 12.72 -27.49 -3.15
C TRP A 143 13.76 -28.51 -2.65
N GLU A 144 13.93 -28.70 -1.34
CA GLU A 144 14.87 -29.67 -0.74
C GLU A 144 14.24 -31.05 -0.50
N ALA A 145 12.96 -31.23 -0.86
CA ALA A 145 12.18 -32.45 -0.56
C ALA A 145 12.35 -33.58 -1.60
N SER A 146 13.17 -33.41 -2.64
CA SER A 146 13.08 -34.25 -3.85
C SER A 146 14.02 -35.46 -3.92
N GLU A 147 14.89 -35.73 -2.94
CA GLU A 147 15.99 -36.71 -3.15
C GLU A 147 16.19 -37.80 -2.08
N SER A 148 15.29 -38.00 -1.10
CA SER A 148 15.50 -39.04 -0.06
C SER A 148 14.32 -39.99 0.17
N SER A 149 13.70 -40.48 -0.91
CA SER A 149 12.74 -41.58 -0.86
C SER A 149 13.23 -42.81 -1.65
N THR A 150 14.45 -43.29 -1.36
CA THR A 150 14.90 -44.62 -1.82
C THR A 150 15.71 -45.30 -0.73
N ALA A 151 15.01 -45.98 0.18
CA ALA A 151 15.58 -47.13 0.89
C ALA A 151 14.46 -48.14 1.13
N GLN A 152 14.44 -49.13 0.25
CA GLN A 152 13.59 -50.30 0.28
C GLN A 152 13.78 -51.09 1.58
N GLY A 153 12.67 -51.55 2.16
CA GLY A 153 12.62 -52.52 3.24
C GLY A 153 11.36 -53.38 3.07
N THR A 154 11.46 -54.35 2.18
CA THR A 154 10.56 -55.50 2.02
C THR A 154 10.19 -56.15 3.36
N MET A 155 8.91 -56.52 3.55
CA MET A 155 8.45 -57.92 3.68
C MET A 155 7.02 -57.99 4.24
N SER A 156 6.14 -58.63 3.46
CA SER A 156 5.12 -59.62 3.89
C SER A 156 3.95 -59.20 4.81
N GLY A 157 2.70 -59.49 4.36
CA GLY A 157 1.58 -59.76 5.28
C GLY A 157 0.20 -59.23 4.85
N VAL A 158 -0.63 -60.13 4.33
CA VAL A 158 -2.05 -60.03 3.92
C VAL A 158 -3.01 -59.84 5.15
N PRO A 159 -4.26 -59.34 4.98
CA PRO A 159 -5.07 -58.60 5.97
C PRO A 159 -6.01 -59.50 6.82
N PRO A 160 -6.82 -58.97 7.77
CA PRO A 160 -8.23 -58.68 7.42
C PRO A 160 -9.00 -57.60 8.24
N THR A 161 -10.08 -57.11 7.61
CA THR A 161 -11.43 -56.82 8.14
C THR A 161 -11.78 -55.59 9.01
N LYS A 162 -12.76 -54.85 8.45
CA LYS A 162 -14.04 -54.36 9.04
C LYS A 162 -14.01 -53.32 10.16
N GLY A 163 -14.59 -52.17 9.85
CA GLY A 163 -14.96 -51.13 10.82
C GLY A 163 -15.89 -50.08 10.20
N THR A 164 -17.00 -50.52 9.62
CA THR A 164 -18.14 -49.65 9.29
C THR A 164 -18.68 -49.10 10.61
N SER A 165 -18.64 -47.78 10.80
CA SER A 165 -19.45 -47.11 11.82
C SER A 165 -20.08 -45.88 11.21
N ALA A 166 -21.40 -45.96 11.18
CA ALA A 166 -22.33 -44.93 10.78
C ALA A 166 -22.13 -43.68 11.65
N ILE A 167 -22.01 -42.52 11.01
CA ILE A 167 -22.37 -41.25 11.63
C ILE A 167 -23.63 -40.79 10.90
N SER A 168 -24.75 -41.14 11.52
CA SER A 168 -26.08 -40.63 11.25
C SER A 168 -26.21 -39.20 11.76
N GLY A 169 -26.88 -38.35 10.99
CA GLY A 169 -27.60 -37.19 11.53
C GLY A 169 -27.03 -35.84 11.12
N PHE A 170 -27.29 -35.44 9.88
CA PHE A 170 -27.41 -34.02 9.57
C PHE A 170 -28.77 -33.77 8.89
N PRO A 171 -29.62 -32.90 9.45
CA PRO A 171 -30.98 -32.71 8.99
C PRO A 171 -31.04 -32.00 7.63
N GLU A 172 -31.96 -32.50 6.84
CA GLU A 172 -32.40 -32.06 5.52
C GLU A 172 -33.16 -30.74 5.63
N GLU A 173 -32.47 -29.63 5.43
CA GLU A 173 -33.08 -28.34 5.16
C GLU A 173 -33.25 -28.20 3.63
N LYS A 174 -34.47 -28.49 3.18
CA LYS A 174 -35.00 -27.99 1.91
C LYS A 174 -34.79 -26.48 1.85
N LEU A 175 -34.33 -25.96 0.71
CA LEU A 175 -34.87 -24.77 0.02
C LEU A 175 -34.01 -24.41 -1.20
N GLY A 176 -34.67 -24.18 -2.33
CA GLY A 176 -34.13 -23.40 -3.45
C GLY A 176 -33.51 -24.20 -4.59
N SER A 177 -34.37 -24.77 -5.44
CA SER A 177 -34.01 -25.02 -6.84
C SER A 177 -33.83 -23.65 -7.51
N TYR A 178 -32.58 -23.30 -7.80
CA TYR A 178 -32.25 -22.20 -8.70
C TYR A 178 -31.81 -22.84 -10.01
N ASP A 179 -32.66 -22.76 -11.03
CA ASP A 179 -32.26 -22.96 -12.41
C ASP A 179 -31.26 -21.85 -12.77
N VAL A 180 -29.97 -22.20 -12.71
CA VAL A 180 -28.90 -21.36 -13.23
C VAL A 180 -28.62 -21.86 -14.65
N ASP A 181 -29.33 -21.28 -15.61
CA ASP A 181 -28.94 -21.28 -17.02
C ASP A 181 -27.58 -20.59 -17.14
N ARG A 182 -26.52 -21.39 -16.93
CA ARG A 182 -25.12 -21.00 -17.07
C ARG A 182 -24.74 -21.16 -18.54
N THR A 183 -25.27 -20.26 -19.35
CA THR A 183 -24.72 -19.98 -20.69
C THR A 183 -23.34 -19.35 -20.46
N LEU A 184 -22.28 -20.16 -20.55
CA LEU A 184 -20.90 -19.70 -20.56
C LEU A 184 -20.60 -19.08 -21.93
N PRO A 185 -20.34 -17.76 -22.05
CA PRO A 185 -19.64 -17.26 -23.21
C PRO A 185 -18.16 -17.65 -23.11
N GLU A 186 -17.72 -18.25 -24.20
CA GLU A 186 -16.36 -18.59 -24.55
C GLU A 186 -15.30 -17.49 -24.31
N LEU A 187 -14.11 -17.96 -23.98
CA LEU A 187 -12.80 -17.53 -24.49
C LEU A 187 -12.53 -16.02 -24.57
N ILE A 188 -11.76 -15.52 -23.60
CA ILE A 188 -10.77 -14.47 -23.87
C ILE A 188 -9.38 -15.00 -23.56
N SER A 189 -8.79 -15.59 -24.60
CA SER A 189 -7.34 -15.54 -24.80
C SER A 189 -6.90 -14.09 -24.94
N ARG A 190 -5.95 -13.65 -24.09
CA ARG A 190 -5.02 -12.51 -24.23
C ARG A 190 -4.42 -12.29 -22.83
N SER A 191 -3.14 -12.01 -22.59
CA SER A 191 -2.02 -11.70 -23.43
C SER A 191 -0.76 -11.92 -22.57
N LYS A 192 0.30 -12.41 -23.18
CA LYS A 192 1.63 -12.54 -22.58
C LYS A 192 2.11 -11.15 -22.16
N TYR A 193 2.34 -10.93 -20.87
CA TYR A 193 3.15 -9.78 -20.46
C TYR A 193 4.61 -10.07 -20.82
N ARG A 194 5.07 -9.30 -21.81
CA ARG A 194 6.47 -9.13 -22.20
C ARG A 194 7.31 -8.77 -20.98
N ARG A 195 8.49 -9.41 -20.91
CA ARG A 195 9.66 -8.91 -20.20
C ARG A 195 10.06 -7.57 -20.83
N ASN A 196 10.17 -6.52 -20.02
CA ASN A 196 11.12 -5.43 -20.25
C ASN A 196 12.13 -5.56 -19.10
N SER A 197 13.31 -6.14 -19.30
CA SER A 197 14.50 -5.57 -19.93
C SER A 197 15.10 -4.41 -19.13
N SER A 198 16.12 -4.76 -18.33
CA SER A 198 17.44 -4.12 -18.32
C SER A 198 17.49 -2.61 -18.09
N VAL A 199 17.68 -2.21 -16.83
CA VAL A 199 18.22 -0.89 -16.46
C VAL A 199 19.22 -1.05 -15.30
N ASP A 200 20.15 -2.01 -15.41
CA ASP A 200 21.25 -2.18 -14.44
C ASP A 200 22.61 -2.15 -15.15
N ASP A 201 22.83 -1.13 -15.97
CA ASP A 201 24.17 -0.75 -16.40
C ASP A 201 24.31 0.78 -16.28
N ALA A 202 25.41 1.20 -15.66
CA ALA A 202 25.89 2.57 -15.47
C ALA A 202 25.39 3.36 -14.23
N ILE A 203 25.88 2.97 -13.05
CA ILE A 203 26.38 3.97 -12.08
C ILE A 203 27.87 3.70 -11.88
N GLY A 204 28.64 4.12 -12.89
CA GLY A 204 30.07 4.28 -12.78
C GLY A 204 30.40 5.66 -12.21
N LEU A 205 31.40 5.68 -11.32
CA LEU A 205 32.35 6.78 -11.12
C LEU A 205 31.79 8.14 -10.70
N PHE A 206 31.68 8.37 -9.38
CA PHE A 206 31.99 9.68 -8.80
C PHE A 206 32.42 9.57 -7.32
N ILE A 207 33.49 8.82 -7.04
CA ILE A 207 34.23 9.00 -5.77
C ILE A 207 35.20 10.15 -6.01
N GLY A 208 34.68 11.37 -5.87
CA GLY A 208 35.48 12.59 -5.86
C GLY A 208 36.19 12.73 -4.52
N SER A 209 37.52 12.81 -4.59
CA SER A 209 38.44 13.23 -3.52
C SER A 209 37.90 14.41 -2.73
N PHE A 210 37.60 14.21 -1.44
CA PHE A 210 37.61 15.31 -0.48
C PHE A 210 38.97 15.35 0.20
N ALA A 211 39.79 16.29 -0.24
CA ALA A 211 41.04 16.64 0.38
C ALA A 211 40.78 17.19 1.80
N VAL A 212 41.46 16.62 2.78
CA VAL A 212 41.53 17.12 4.16
C VAL A 212 42.40 18.37 4.16
N ALA A 213 41.77 19.54 4.10
CA ALA A 213 42.42 20.80 4.45
C ALA A 213 42.39 20.95 5.98
N LYS A 214 43.51 20.64 6.62
CA LYS A 214 43.77 20.85 8.04
C LYS A 214 44.09 22.33 8.25
N LEU A 215 43.06 23.13 8.54
CA LEU A 215 43.24 24.51 8.97
C LEU A 215 43.75 24.54 10.41
N LYS A 216 44.67 25.48 10.59
CA LYS A 216 45.53 25.75 11.74
C LYS A 216 45.15 27.14 12.20
N GLU A 217 44.70 27.26 13.44
CA GLU A 217 44.45 28.53 14.15
C GLU A 217 44.49 28.14 15.64
N CYS A 218 45.52 28.45 16.44
CA CYS A 218 46.00 29.74 16.96
C CYS A 218 44.97 30.46 17.85
N ASP A 219 45.48 30.99 18.98
CA ASP A 219 44.85 31.65 20.14
C ASP A 219 44.35 30.70 21.25
N GLU A 220 44.72 30.82 22.52
CA GLU A 220 45.60 31.74 23.28
C GLU A 220 46.07 31.01 24.56
#